data_AF-A0A7C4G9K9-F1
#
_entry.id   AF-A0A7C4G9K9-F1
#
_cell.length_a   1.000
_cell.length_b   1.000
_cell.length_c   1.000
_cell.angle_alpha   90.00
_cell.angle_beta   90.00
_cell.angle_gamma   90.00
#
_symmetry.space_group_name_H-M   'P 1'
#
loop_
_entity.id
_entity.type
_entity.pdbx_description
1 polymer ?
#
loop_
_entity_poly.entity_id
_entity_poly.type
_entity_poly.pdbx_seq_one_letter_code
_entity_poly.pdbx_strand_id
1 'polypeptide(L)'
;MLKEEKRKGEELEKIKKDYNELVRELEKEKEKSRGLQLKLNEVESMLVKFNEIRLKTSDIEKQLNEERTIRINLEEEIKKTRAMISIKDEEIRYLRKHVENIESKLKIASKHLSDLLEERILNYLVIHKGVLNLRKCADEFSISEDLLKEVLKTMQEKGLIKIM
;
A
#
# COMPACT_ATOMS: atom_id res chain seq x y z
N MET A 1 -55.57 98.22 -10.37
CA MET A 1 -54.21 98.01 -10.90
C MET A 1 -53.21 97.66 -9.80
N LEU A 2 -52.83 98.56 -8.88
CA LEU A 2 -51.81 98.28 -7.84
C LEU A 2 -52.05 97.06 -6.90
N LYS A 3 -53.30 96.71 -6.60
CA LYS A 3 -53.62 95.53 -5.76
C LYS A 3 -53.47 94.19 -6.49
N GLU A 4 -53.73 94.15 -7.79
CA GLU A 4 -53.57 92.93 -8.60
C GLU A 4 -52.10 92.66 -8.90
N GLU A 5 -51.30 93.70 -9.11
CA GLU A 5 -49.85 93.56 -9.30
C GLU A 5 -49.16 93.04 -8.02
N LYS A 6 -49.60 93.49 -6.84
CA LYS A 6 -49.14 92.93 -5.55
C LYS A 6 -49.48 91.44 -5.41
N ARG A 7 -50.73 91.04 -5.69
CA ARG A 7 -51.13 89.62 -5.63
C ARG A 7 -50.35 88.75 -6.61
N LYS A 8 -50.16 89.22 -7.84
CA LYS A 8 -49.34 88.53 -8.85
C LYS A 8 -47.89 88.40 -8.42
N GLY A 9 -47.34 89.43 -7.76
CA GLY A 9 -45.99 89.39 -7.17
C GLY A 9 -45.86 88.35 -6.05
N GLU A 10 -46.84 88.29 -5.13
CA GLU A 10 -46.88 87.31 -4.04
C GLU A 10 -47.04 85.86 -4.56
N GLU A 11 -47.86 85.67 -5.60
CA GLU A 11 -48.01 84.37 -6.28
C GLU A 11 -46.71 83.94 -6.98
N LEU A 12 -46.03 84.85 -7.68
CA LEU A 12 -44.72 84.60 -8.30
C LEU A 12 -43.65 84.24 -7.26
N GLU A 13 -43.62 84.93 -6.12
CA GLU A 13 -42.68 84.65 -5.03
C GLU A 13 -42.91 83.25 -4.44
N LYS A 14 -44.18 82.86 -4.27
CA LYS A 14 -44.59 81.53 -3.81
C LYS A 14 -44.19 80.45 -4.81
N ILE A 15 -44.50 80.63 -6.09
CA ILE A 15 -44.11 79.70 -7.16
C ILE A 15 -42.58 79.51 -7.21
N LYS A 16 -41.83 80.61 -7.06
CA LYS A 16 -40.36 80.56 -7.04
C LYS A 16 -39.83 79.78 -5.83
N LYS A 17 -40.46 79.94 -4.67
CA LYS A 17 -40.12 79.18 -3.47
C LYS A 17 -40.40 77.69 -3.64
N ASP A 18 -41.58 77.34 -4.14
CA ASP A 18 -42.00 75.96 -4.38
C ASP A 18 -41.09 75.28 -5.44
N TYR A 19 -40.73 76.01 -6.51
CA TYR A 19 -39.76 75.54 -7.50
C TYR A 19 -38.38 75.26 -6.88
N ASN A 20 -37.87 76.18 -6.05
CA ASN A 20 -36.58 76.00 -5.38
C ASN A 20 -36.58 74.85 -4.35
N GLU A 21 -37.75 74.52 -3.80
CA GLU A 21 -37.93 73.37 -2.90
C GLU A 21 -37.94 72.06 -3.69
N LEU A 22 -38.69 71.99 -4.80
CA LEU A 22 -38.69 70.87 -5.73
C LEU A 22 -37.30 70.56 -6.30
N VAL A 23 -36.53 71.58 -6.68
CA VAL A 23 -35.15 71.40 -7.17
C VAL A 23 -34.27 70.76 -6.09
N ARG A 24 -34.39 71.20 -4.84
CA ARG A 24 -33.63 70.61 -3.71
C ARG A 24 -34.04 69.17 -3.43
N GLU A 25 -35.32 68.85 -3.51
CA GLU A 25 -35.80 67.47 -3.37
C GLU A 25 -35.29 66.58 -4.51
N LEU A 26 -35.33 67.07 -5.75
CA LEU A 26 -34.80 66.36 -6.90
C LEU A 26 -33.30 66.07 -6.78
N GLU A 27 -32.51 67.01 -6.27
CA GLU A 27 -31.08 66.83 -6.00
C GLU A 27 -30.83 65.76 -4.92
N LYS A 28 -31.60 65.80 -3.83
CA LYS A 28 -31.52 64.75 -2.79
C LYS A 28 -31.86 63.38 -3.35
N GLU A 29 -32.88 63.28 -4.19
CA GLU A 29 -33.30 62.01 -4.77
C GLU A 29 -32.28 61.48 -5.79
N LYS A 30 -31.67 62.36 -6.59
CA LYS A 30 -30.54 62.00 -7.45
C LYS A 30 -29.37 61.43 -6.66
N GLU A 31 -29.04 62.03 -5.52
CA GLU A 31 -27.94 61.55 -4.69
C GLU A 31 -28.25 60.20 -4.04
N LYS A 32 -29.48 59.98 -3.57
CA LYS A 32 -29.93 58.65 -3.13
C LYS A 32 -29.84 57.63 -4.25
N SER A 33 -30.29 57.97 -5.46
CA SER A 33 -30.24 57.09 -6.63
C SER A 33 -28.80 56.69 -6.97
N ARG A 34 -27.85 57.64 -6.95
CA ARG A 34 -26.42 57.32 -7.11
C ARG A 34 -25.90 56.36 -6.02
N GLY A 35 -26.25 56.63 -4.76
CA GLY A 35 -25.85 55.76 -3.65
C GLY A 35 -26.41 54.34 -3.76
N LEU A 36 -27.66 54.21 -4.23
CA LEU A 36 -28.27 52.91 -4.51
C LEU A 36 -27.59 52.18 -5.67
N GLN A 37 -27.21 52.90 -6.73
CA GLN A 37 -26.49 52.32 -7.87
C GLN A 37 -25.12 51.76 -7.45
N LEU A 38 -24.38 52.48 -6.59
CA LEU A 38 -23.11 51.98 -6.06
C LEU A 38 -23.29 50.68 -5.26
N LYS A 39 -24.30 50.63 -4.38
CA LYS A 39 -24.63 49.42 -3.62
C LYS A 39 -25.05 48.26 -4.52
N LEU A 40 -25.80 48.54 -5.59
CA LEU A 40 -26.19 47.53 -6.57
C LEU A 40 -24.94 46.91 -7.24
N ASN A 41 -24.00 47.75 -7.68
CA ASN A 41 -22.75 47.28 -8.28
C ASN A 41 -21.91 46.44 -7.30
N GLU A 42 -21.89 46.79 -6.02
CA GLU A 42 -21.23 45.99 -4.97
C GLU A 42 -21.89 44.62 -4.80
N VAL A 43 -23.22 44.56 -4.80
CA VAL A 43 -23.98 43.31 -4.72
C VAL A 43 -23.73 42.42 -5.93
N GLU A 44 -23.71 42.98 -7.14
CA GLU A 44 -23.37 42.25 -8.37
C GLU A 44 -21.95 41.67 -8.31
N SER A 45 -20.97 42.45 -7.82
CA SER A 45 -19.60 41.98 -7.61
C SER A 45 -19.54 40.82 -6.61
N MET A 46 -20.29 40.92 -5.51
CA MET A 46 -20.39 39.85 -4.52
C MET A 46 -21.04 38.58 -5.09
N LEU A 47 -22.07 38.71 -5.93
CA LEU A 47 -22.73 37.58 -6.59
C LEU A 47 -21.79 36.82 -7.53
N VAL A 48 -20.91 37.53 -8.25
CA VAL A 48 -19.89 36.90 -9.11
C VAL A 48 -18.93 36.07 -8.26
N LYS A 49 -18.37 36.65 -7.20
CA LYS A 49 -17.44 35.95 -6.28
C LYS A 49 -18.12 34.76 -5.61
N PHE A 50 -19.37 34.90 -5.20
CA PHE A 50 -20.15 33.82 -4.62
C PHE A 50 -20.29 32.64 -5.59
N ASN A 51 -20.60 32.91 -6.86
CA ASN A 51 -20.70 31.87 -7.87
C ASN A 51 -19.36 31.18 -8.15
N GLU A 52 -18.25 31.91 -8.19
CA GLU A 52 -16.92 31.33 -8.34
C GLU A 52 -16.56 30.41 -7.18
N ILE A 53 -16.83 30.84 -5.95
CA ILE A 53 -16.60 30.02 -4.75
C ILE A 53 -17.46 28.76 -4.79
N ARG A 54 -18.74 28.90 -5.13
CA ARG A 54 -19.68 27.78 -5.24
C ARG A 54 -19.18 26.73 -6.24
N LEU A 55 -18.67 27.16 -7.40
CA LEU A 55 -18.12 26.24 -8.40
C LEU A 55 -16.87 25.53 -7.86
N LYS A 56 -15.94 26.28 -7.26
CA LYS A 56 -14.74 25.69 -6.63
C LYS A 56 -15.08 24.68 -5.54
N THR A 57 -16.09 24.97 -4.71
CA THR A 57 -16.56 24.04 -3.69
C THR A 57 -17.10 22.76 -4.32
N SER A 58 -17.91 22.87 -5.37
CA SER A 58 -18.45 21.69 -6.07
C SER A 58 -17.34 20.83 -6.69
N ASP A 59 -16.28 21.43 -7.22
CA ASP A 59 -15.15 20.69 -7.79
C ASP A 59 -14.36 19.96 -6.70
N ILE A 60 -14.13 20.61 -5.56
CA ILE A 60 -13.46 20.00 -4.39
C ILE A 60 -14.29 18.82 -3.85
N GLU A 61 -15.61 18.95 -3.79
CA GLU A 61 -16.50 17.87 -3.35
C GLU A 61 -16.42 16.65 -4.29
N LYS A 62 -16.33 16.87 -5.61
CA LYS A 62 -16.11 15.80 -6.58
C LYS A 62 -14.77 15.10 -6.36
N GLN A 63 -13.69 15.87 -6.27
CA GLN A 63 -12.35 15.32 -6.03
C GLN A 63 -12.29 14.53 -4.72
N LEU A 64 -12.93 15.03 -3.66
CA LEU A 64 -13.00 14.33 -2.38
C LEU A 64 -13.73 12.98 -2.52
N ASN A 65 -14.78 12.90 -3.32
CA ASN A 65 -15.50 11.66 -3.55
C ASN A 65 -14.69 10.64 -4.36
N GLU A 66 -13.94 11.10 -5.35
CA GLU A 66 -13.00 10.29 -6.13
C GLU A 66 -11.89 9.72 -5.23
N GLU A 67 -11.27 10.57 -4.41
CA GLU A 67 -10.23 10.16 -3.45
C GLU A 67 -10.76 9.15 -2.41
N ARG A 68 -11.99 9.34 -1.92
CA ARG A 68 -12.64 8.36 -1.03
C ARG A 68 -12.80 7.00 -1.71
N THR A 69 -13.15 7.00 -2.99
CA THR A 69 -13.31 5.77 -3.78
C THR A 69 -11.98 5.08 -3.98
N ILE A 70 -10.93 5.83 -4.36
CA ILE A 70 -9.56 5.32 -4.50
C ILE A 70 -9.08 4.71 -3.19
N ARG A 71 -9.30 5.40 -2.06
CA ARG A 71 -8.92 4.91 -0.73
C ARG A 71 -9.56 3.56 -0.40
N ILE A 72 -10.86 3.41 -0.66
CA ILE A 72 -11.58 2.15 -0.40
C ILE A 72 -10.99 1.01 -1.25
N ASN A 73 -10.75 1.26 -2.53
CA ASN A 73 -10.17 0.25 -3.43
C ASN A 73 -8.77 -0.19 -2.96
N LEU A 74 -7.93 0.76 -2.55
CA LEU A 74 -6.60 0.46 -2.00
C LEU A 74 -6.68 -0.33 -0.68
N GLU A 75 -7.62 0.01 0.21
CA GLU A 75 -7.86 -0.75 1.44
C GLU A 75 -8.24 -2.22 1.13
N GLU A 76 -9.04 -2.46 0.09
CA GLU A 76 -9.39 -3.80 -0.37
C GLU A 76 -8.20 -4.55 -0.98
N GLU A 77 -7.40 -3.89 -1.81
CA GLU A 77 -6.18 -4.48 -2.37
C GLU A 77 -5.17 -4.88 -1.29
N ILE A 78 -5.00 -4.04 -0.26
CA ILE A 78 -4.15 -4.37 0.89
C ILE A 78 -4.67 -5.62 1.61
N LYS A 79 -5.99 -5.74 1.82
CA LYS A 79 -6.59 -6.95 2.43
C LYS A 79 -6.31 -8.20 1.61
N LYS A 80 -6.52 -8.14 0.29
CA LYS A 80 -6.25 -9.27 -0.63
C LYS A 80 -4.78 -9.68 -0.59
N THR A 81 -3.88 -8.70 -0.64
CA THR A 81 -2.43 -8.93 -0.61
C THR A 81 -2.00 -9.57 0.70
N ARG A 82 -2.51 -9.10 1.85
CA ARG A 82 -2.23 -9.71 3.16
C ARG A 82 -2.71 -11.16 3.24
N ALA A 83 -3.90 -11.46 2.71
CA ALA A 83 -4.40 -12.83 2.66
C ALA A 83 -3.49 -13.73 1.81
N MET A 84 -3.02 -13.23 0.66
CA MET A 84 -2.10 -13.97 -0.21
C MET A 84 -0.76 -14.26 0.47
N ILE A 85 -0.19 -13.27 1.19
CA ILE A 85 1.04 -13.45 1.97
C ILE A 85 0.83 -14.54 3.02
N SER A 86 -0.28 -14.52 3.77
CA SER A 86 -0.57 -15.52 4.79
C SER A 86 -0.64 -16.95 4.22
N ILE A 87 -1.22 -17.11 3.03
CA ILE A 87 -1.26 -18.42 2.35
C ILE A 87 0.15 -18.87 1.99
N LYS A 88 0.98 -17.97 1.48
CA LYS A 88 2.36 -18.27 1.10
C LYS A 88 3.25 -18.60 2.30
N ASP A 89 3.07 -17.92 3.42
CA ASP A 89 3.78 -18.23 4.66
C ASP A 89 3.46 -19.64 5.16
N GLU A 90 2.21 -20.07 5.04
CA GLU A 90 1.81 -21.43 5.41
C GLU A 90 2.37 -22.48 4.45
N GLU A 91 2.38 -22.19 3.14
CA GLU A 91 3.02 -23.04 2.13
C GLU A 91 4.52 -23.21 2.42
N ILE A 92 5.23 -22.12 2.74
CA ILE A 92 6.65 -22.16 3.12
C ILE A 92 6.85 -23.02 4.36
N ARG A 93 6.00 -22.87 5.38
CA ARG A 93 6.08 -23.67 6.62
C ARG A 93 5.89 -25.16 6.35
N TYR A 94 4.90 -25.50 5.53
CA TYR A 94 4.65 -26.87 5.12
C TYR A 94 5.86 -27.46 4.38
N LEU A 95 6.42 -26.73 3.42
CA LEU A 95 7.59 -27.17 2.65
C LEU A 95 8.82 -27.36 3.54
N ARG A 96 9.08 -26.45 4.49
CA ARG A 96 10.18 -26.60 5.45
C ARG A 96 10.06 -27.89 6.26
N LYS A 97 8.86 -28.16 6.80
CA LYS A 97 8.60 -29.41 7.53
C LYS A 97 8.80 -30.65 6.65
N HIS A 98 8.44 -30.55 5.36
CA HIS A 98 8.65 -31.64 4.42
C HIS A 98 10.13 -31.91 4.16
N VAL A 99 10.94 -30.85 4.02
CA VAL A 99 12.40 -30.95 3.88
C VAL A 99 13.01 -31.58 5.13
N GLU A 100 12.68 -31.10 6.33
CA GLU A 100 13.18 -31.67 7.60
C GLU A 100 12.87 -33.18 7.71
N ASN A 101 11.66 -33.58 7.30
CA ASN A 101 11.27 -34.98 7.28
C ASN A 101 12.07 -35.81 6.27
N ILE A 102 12.35 -35.27 5.08
CA ILE A 102 13.20 -35.92 4.08
C ILE A 102 14.63 -36.05 4.59
N GLU A 103 15.20 -35.00 5.18
CA GLU A 103 16.55 -35.01 5.75
C GLU A 103 16.68 -36.05 6.87
N SER A 104 15.66 -36.14 7.74
CA SER A 104 15.61 -37.15 8.80
C SER A 104 15.57 -38.58 8.21
N LYS A 105 14.72 -38.82 7.21
CA LYS A 105 14.67 -40.11 6.51
C LYS A 105 15.98 -40.45 5.83
N LEU A 106 16.62 -39.47 5.19
CA LEU A 106 17.93 -39.66 4.55
C LEU A 106 18.99 -40.04 5.58
N LYS A 107 19.03 -39.35 6.73
CA LYS A 107 19.97 -39.67 7.82
C LYS A 107 19.80 -41.11 8.33
N ILE A 108 18.55 -41.56 8.50
CA ILE A 108 18.24 -42.94 8.91
C ILE A 108 18.70 -43.92 7.83
N ALA A 109 18.37 -43.66 6.57
CA ALA A 109 18.76 -44.53 5.45
C ALA A 109 20.28 -44.63 5.29
N SER A 110 21.01 -43.51 5.38
CA SER A 110 22.46 -43.49 5.32
C SER A 110 23.09 -44.25 6.49
N LYS A 111 22.52 -44.16 7.70
CA LYS A 111 22.98 -44.95 8.83
C LYS A 111 22.77 -46.45 8.59
N HIS A 112 21.57 -46.86 8.17
CA HIS A 112 21.30 -48.26 7.87
C HIS A 112 22.20 -48.83 6.78
N LEU A 113 22.49 -48.04 5.73
CA LEU A 113 23.42 -48.45 4.68
C LEU A 113 24.84 -48.63 5.22
N SER A 114 25.30 -47.72 6.08
CA SER A 114 26.60 -47.82 6.75
C SER A 114 26.67 -49.08 7.62
N ASP A 115 25.68 -49.29 8.48
CA ASP A 115 25.61 -50.46 9.37
C ASP A 115 25.62 -51.79 8.56
N LEU A 116 24.88 -51.83 7.44
CA LEU A 116 24.85 -52.99 6.54
C LEU A 116 26.20 -53.24 5.84
N LEU A 117 26.88 -52.18 5.40
CA LEU A 117 28.21 -52.30 4.79
C LEU A 117 29.23 -52.81 5.80
N GLU A 118 29.20 -52.31 7.04
CA GLU A 118 30.05 -52.79 8.13
C GLU A 118 29.81 -54.29 8.39
N GLU A 119 28.54 -54.71 8.47
CA GLU A 119 28.18 -56.12 8.65
C GLU A 119 28.69 -57.01 7.50
N ARG A 120 28.52 -56.56 6.24
CA ARG A 120 29.03 -57.31 5.07
C ARG A 120 30.55 -57.44 5.08
N ILE A 121 31.28 -56.38 5.44
CA ILE A 121 32.74 -56.41 5.57
C ILE A 121 33.16 -57.38 6.66
N LEU A 122 32.52 -57.35 7.83
CA LEU A 122 32.80 -58.30 8.91
C LEU A 122 32.56 -59.74 8.47
N ASN A 123 31.45 -60.02 7.80
CA ASN A 123 31.15 -61.34 7.27
C ASN A 123 32.19 -61.81 6.24
N TYR A 124 32.61 -60.92 5.34
CA TYR A 124 33.70 -61.21 4.39
C TYR A 124 35.00 -61.55 5.14
N LEU A 125 35.38 -60.75 6.14
CA LEU A 125 36.59 -61.02 6.95
C LEU A 125 36.51 -62.38 7.65
N VAL A 126 35.35 -62.78 8.17
CA VAL A 126 35.15 -64.11 8.78
C VAL A 126 35.39 -65.22 7.75
N ILE A 127 34.77 -65.13 6.56
CA ILE A 127 34.91 -66.13 5.49
C ILE A 127 36.37 -66.23 5.02
N HIS A 128 37.05 -65.09 4.91
CA HIS A 128 38.42 -65.00 4.42
C HIS A 128 39.49 -65.02 5.53
N LYS A 129 39.15 -65.52 6.72
CA LYS A 129 40.07 -65.71 7.86
C LYS A 129 40.87 -64.45 8.23
N GLY A 130 40.23 -63.30 8.18
CA GLY A 130 40.79 -61.99 8.52
C GLY A 130 41.61 -61.33 7.41
N VAL A 131 41.72 -61.94 6.23
CA VAL A 131 42.48 -61.37 5.10
C VAL A 131 41.54 -60.56 4.19
N LEU A 132 41.83 -59.27 4.02
CA LEU A 132 41.07 -58.38 3.16
C LEU A 132 41.86 -58.05 1.88
N ASN A 133 41.29 -58.38 0.71
CA ASN A 133 41.77 -57.88 -0.57
C ASN A 133 40.88 -56.71 -1.00
N LEU A 134 41.42 -55.49 -0.97
CA LEU A 134 40.65 -54.27 -1.23
C LEU A 134 39.93 -54.29 -2.57
N ARG A 135 40.59 -54.72 -3.66
CA ARG A 135 40.01 -54.75 -5.00
C ARG A 135 38.86 -55.75 -5.09
N LYS A 136 39.09 -57.00 -4.63
CA LYS A 136 38.06 -58.05 -4.67
C LYS A 136 36.85 -57.72 -3.80
N CYS A 137 37.08 -57.19 -2.59
CA CYS A 137 36.02 -56.80 -1.68
C CYS A 137 35.21 -55.61 -2.23
N ALA A 138 35.87 -54.61 -2.83
CA ALA A 138 35.22 -53.50 -3.49
C ALA A 138 34.34 -53.95 -4.68
N ASP A 139 34.87 -54.86 -5.51
CA ASP A 139 34.13 -55.44 -6.64
C ASP A 139 32.90 -56.24 -6.16
N GLU A 140 33.05 -57.10 -5.14
CA GLU A 140 31.96 -57.91 -4.57
C GLU A 140 30.84 -57.09 -3.92
N PHE A 141 31.19 -55.94 -3.34
CA PHE A 141 30.21 -55.02 -2.75
C PHE A 141 29.73 -53.95 -3.74
N SER A 142 30.28 -53.93 -4.96
CA SER A 142 29.99 -52.94 -5.99
C SER A 142 30.15 -51.49 -5.48
N ILE A 143 31.22 -51.27 -4.71
CA ILE A 143 31.60 -49.95 -4.18
C ILE A 143 32.99 -49.57 -4.68
N SER A 144 33.34 -48.28 -4.59
CA SER A 144 34.71 -47.85 -4.90
C SER A 144 35.69 -48.32 -3.82
N GLU A 145 36.94 -48.59 -4.21
CA GLU A 145 38.00 -48.89 -3.24
C GLU A 145 38.20 -47.74 -2.22
N ASP A 146 37.96 -46.49 -2.64
CA ASP A 146 38.09 -45.32 -1.76
C ASP A 146 36.99 -45.29 -0.70
N LEU A 147 35.73 -45.57 -1.08
CA LEU A 147 34.63 -45.70 -0.13
C LEU A 147 34.88 -46.87 0.84
N LEU A 148 35.39 -48.00 0.33
CA LEU A 148 35.76 -49.14 1.17
C LEU A 148 36.84 -48.76 2.19
N LYS A 149 37.88 -48.02 1.80
CA LYS A 149 38.93 -47.53 2.71
C LYS A 149 38.36 -46.60 3.79
N GLU A 150 37.46 -45.69 3.42
CA GLU A 150 36.79 -44.79 4.38
C GLU A 150 35.94 -45.55 5.40
N VAL A 151 35.20 -46.56 4.95
CA VAL A 151 34.42 -47.42 5.84
C VAL A 151 35.34 -48.20 6.76
N LEU A 152 36.40 -48.81 6.25
CA LEU A 152 37.38 -49.55 7.06
C LEU A 152 38.07 -48.67 8.11
N LYS A 153 38.45 -47.43 7.72
CA LYS A 153 38.99 -46.44 8.65
C LYS A 153 37.99 -46.12 9.76
N THR A 154 36.73 -45.91 9.39
CA THR A 154 35.63 -45.67 10.35
C THR A 154 35.43 -46.86 11.29
N MET A 155 35.44 -48.09 10.76
CA MET A 155 35.33 -49.32 11.55
C MET A 155 36.52 -49.50 12.49
N GLN A 156 37.73 -49.10 12.07
CA GLN A 156 38.92 -49.11 12.91
C GLN A 156 38.83 -48.07 14.05
N GLU A 157 38.36 -46.85 13.75
CA GLU A 157 38.13 -45.80 14.75
C GLU A 157 37.06 -46.22 15.77
N LYS A 158 36.03 -46.96 15.34
CA LYS A 158 35.02 -47.58 16.21
C LYS A 158 35.54 -48.80 16.99
N GLY A 159 36.74 -49.29 16.70
CA GLY A 159 37.33 -50.47 17.34
C GLY A 159 36.73 -51.82 16.88
N LEU A 160 36.01 -51.85 15.76
CA LEU A 160 35.40 -53.06 15.22
C LEU A 160 36.43 -53.98 14.54
N ILE A 161 37.48 -53.39 13.97
CA ILE A 161 38.56 -54.11 13.30
C ILE A 161 39.91 -53.50 13.67
N LYS A 162 40.97 -54.30 13.50
CA LYS A 162 42.36 -53.84 13.62
C LYS A 162 43.10 -54.16 12.33
N ILE A 163 43.41 -53.12 11.57
CA ILE A 163 44.22 -53.23 10.36
C ILE A 163 45.69 -53.23 10.81
N MET A 164 46.43 -54.29 10.47
CA MET A 164 47.85 -54.46 10.78
C MET A 164 48.72 -54.25 9.54
#